data_AF-A0A0S8A962-F1
#
_entry.id   AF-A0A0S8A962-F1
#
_cell.length_a   1.000
_cell.length_b   1.000
_cell.length_c   1.000
_cell.angle_alpha   90.00
_cell.angle_beta   90.00
_cell.angle_gamma   90.00
#
_symmetry.space_group_name_H-M   'P 1'
#
loop_
_entity.id
_entity.type
_entity.pdbx_description
1 polymer ?
#
loop_
_entity_poly.entity_id
_entity_poly.type
_entity_poly.pdbx_seq_one_letter_code
_entity_poly.pdbx_strand_id
1 'polypeptide(L)'
;MNDKNSTEPTQPQPPKNNVKGAWNQVCGWMQENLFWTVAYVIALLTTVLVGRELFEGDHSATFREWVLFFLATILFFGAVRFVQIFTSCIREDTQKPGQEGESKEHEILKAKELQKIELQKRSWLIFSYSFMLFALFAALLPFVFDVEQRSAAELSKRPIAVFVGCVDYSTDDEAHSREELRCQLVDSAQSPAPGTQAPKPITSLTQQTSETTPKPGEAKTSDTTDTTKTEYAVITNTTKTMPTDTGIKTEVTREITFHRYSKNGMWIINIGGMVNRCNTDIYCVRGGLSVPLYFVILALFGGAISLTRRIPEYQKQAYPKYIQIDEKRPKLQPNQLREYLVFQIVQFISAPFIAVVAYYLVVPESTVVSVTLGFAAGFASETILLMIRAVMDKLNPSTTRSTQFGSISGYIEHNGQPVKDANIRVIGQQGLEAKSDDSGAFVINSVPPGEHVLEIKHTTGTQSKDVRVNSGQATSCHIKL
;
A
#
# COMPACT_ATOMS: atom_id res chain seq x y z
N MET A 1 12.28 15.43 -72.11
CA MET A 1 12.09 16.39 -71.00
C MET A 1 10.83 15.97 -70.24
N ASN A 2 10.74 14.72 -69.81
CA ASN A 2 11.37 14.06 -68.65
C ASN A 2 10.70 14.39 -67.31
N ASP A 3 9.86 13.41 -66.94
CA ASP A 3 9.79 12.76 -65.63
C ASP A 3 9.06 13.48 -64.50
N LYS A 4 7.73 13.47 -64.62
CA LYS A 4 6.81 13.34 -63.49
C LYS A 4 6.62 11.85 -63.17
N ASN A 5 7.31 11.35 -62.15
CA ASN A 5 6.99 10.08 -61.50
C ASN A 5 6.81 10.34 -60.00
N SER A 6 5.60 10.78 -59.62
CA SER A 6 5.15 10.77 -58.23
C SER A 6 4.75 9.35 -57.87
N THR A 7 5.65 8.63 -57.20
CA THR A 7 5.35 7.34 -56.58
C THR A 7 4.64 7.61 -55.25
N GLU A 8 3.34 7.37 -55.24
CA GLU A 8 2.50 7.43 -54.04
C GLU A 8 2.96 6.37 -53.03
N PRO A 9 3.15 6.71 -51.73
CA PRO A 9 3.59 5.74 -50.74
C PRO A 9 2.50 4.70 -50.52
N THR A 10 2.75 3.49 -51.02
CA THR A 10 1.90 2.31 -50.83
C THR A 10 1.72 2.07 -49.34
N GLN A 11 0.49 2.25 -48.83
CA GLN A 11 0.19 1.92 -47.45
C GLN A 11 0.46 0.43 -47.19
N PRO A 12 1.12 0.08 -46.08
CA PRO A 12 1.43 -1.30 -45.75
C PRO A 12 0.12 -2.09 -45.58
N GLN A 13 -0.10 -3.07 -46.45
CA GLN A 13 -1.23 -3.99 -46.31
C GLN A 13 -1.13 -4.73 -44.97
N PRO A 14 -2.26 -4.88 -44.23
CA PRO A 14 -2.26 -5.59 -42.97
C PRO A 14 -1.80 -7.04 -43.20
N PRO A 15 -0.91 -7.59 -42.35
CA PRO A 15 -0.40 -8.94 -42.51
C PRO A 15 -1.55 -9.94 -42.48
N LYS A 16 -1.66 -10.78 -43.52
CA LYS A 16 -2.63 -11.88 -43.58
C LYS A 16 -2.49 -12.75 -42.33
N ASN A 17 -3.60 -12.90 -41.59
CA ASN A 17 -3.75 -13.63 -40.33
C ASN A 17 -3.09 -15.01 -40.34
N ASN A 18 -1.80 -15.09 -40.01
CA ASN A 18 -1.07 -16.34 -39.92
C ASN A 18 -1.20 -16.88 -38.49
N VAL A 19 -2.26 -17.67 -38.25
CA VAL A 19 -2.56 -18.31 -36.96
C VAL A 19 -1.37 -19.13 -36.44
N LYS A 20 -0.57 -19.74 -37.34
CA LYS A 20 0.66 -20.47 -36.95
C LYS A 20 1.74 -19.54 -36.39
N GLY A 21 1.87 -18.32 -36.92
CA GLY A 21 2.83 -17.33 -36.41
C GLY A 21 2.46 -16.88 -35.00
N ALA A 22 1.17 -16.64 -34.75
CA ALA A 22 0.67 -16.29 -33.42
C ALA A 22 0.91 -17.42 -32.41
N TRP A 23 0.67 -18.68 -32.80
CA TRP A 23 0.89 -19.84 -31.92
C TRP A 23 2.37 -20.00 -31.54
N ASN A 24 3.28 -19.89 -32.51
CA ASN A 24 4.72 -19.98 -32.24
C ASN A 24 5.21 -18.85 -31.34
N GLN A 25 4.62 -17.65 -31.45
CA GLN A 25 4.93 -16.51 -30.57
C GLN A 25 4.44 -16.74 -29.15
N VAL A 26 3.26 -17.34 -28.96
CA VAL A 26 2.73 -17.72 -27.64
C VAL A 26 3.58 -18.82 -27.01
N CYS A 27 3.96 -19.86 -27.77
CA CYS A 27 4.83 -20.93 -27.27
C CYS A 27 6.20 -20.41 -26.83
N GLY A 28 6.82 -19.53 -27.63
CA GLY A 28 8.09 -18.90 -27.25
C GLY A 28 7.97 -18.08 -25.97
N TRP A 29 6.91 -17.28 -25.84
CA TRP A 29 6.64 -16.52 -24.61
C TRP A 29 6.39 -17.42 -23.39
N MET A 30 5.64 -18.51 -23.55
CA MET A 30 5.39 -19.49 -22.48
C MET A 30 6.69 -20.16 -22.03
N GLN A 31 7.62 -20.43 -22.94
CA GLN A 31 8.88 -21.08 -22.61
C GLN A 31 9.80 -20.15 -21.80
N GLU A 32 9.83 -18.86 -22.11
CA GLU A 32 10.55 -17.85 -21.33
C GLU A 32 9.86 -17.52 -19.98
N ASN A 33 8.55 -17.76 -19.88
CA ASN A 33 7.72 -17.42 -18.71
C ASN A 33 7.02 -18.65 -18.13
N LEU A 34 7.67 -19.81 -18.16
CA LEU A 34 7.06 -21.10 -17.77
C LEU A 34 6.47 -21.03 -16.36
N PHE A 35 7.23 -20.44 -15.42
CA PHE A 35 6.79 -20.27 -14.04
C PHE A 35 5.47 -19.49 -13.93
N TRP A 36 5.36 -18.35 -14.61
CA TRP A 36 4.13 -17.53 -14.60
C TRP A 36 2.97 -18.23 -15.30
N THR A 37 3.26 -18.92 -16.40
CA THR A 37 2.25 -19.70 -17.12
C THR A 37 1.65 -20.77 -16.21
N VAL A 38 2.49 -21.51 -15.48
CA VAL A 38 2.05 -22.50 -14.49
C VAL A 38 1.22 -21.83 -13.39
N ALA A 39 1.64 -20.69 -12.85
CA ALA A 39 0.89 -19.97 -11.82
C ALA A 39 -0.51 -19.53 -12.29
N TYR A 40 -0.64 -19.04 -13.52
CA TYR A 40 -1.94 -18.67 -14.09
C TYR A 40 -2.82 -19.89 -14.41
N VAL A 41 -2.23 -21.00 -14.84
CA VAL A 41 -2.96 -22.26 -15.05
C VAL A 41 -3.49 -22.78 -13.71
N ILE A 42 -2.69 -22.75 -12.65
CA ILE A 42 -3.14 -23.10 -11.30
C ILE A 42 -4.27 -22.17 -10.85
N ALA A 43 -4.11 -20.85 -11.02
CA ALA A 43 -5.16 -19.86 -10.74
C ALA A 43 -6.49 -20.19 -11.43
N LEU A 44 -6.41 -20.49 -12.72
CA LEU A 44 -7.55 -20.82 -13.55
C LEU A 44 -8.19 -22.15 -13.11
N LEU A 45 -7.39 -23.18 -12.87
CA LEU A 45 -7.89 -24.49 -12.41
C LEU A 45 -8.56 -24.37 -11.04
N THR A 46 -7.97 -23.67 -10.08
CA THR A 46 -8.59 -23.41 -8.77
C THR A 46 -9.91 -22.66 -8.94
N THR A 47 -9.95 -21.66 -9.81
CA THR A 47 -11.19 -20.91 -10.13
C THR A 47 -12.25 -21.84 -10.72
N VAL A 48 -11.90 -22.68 -11.70
CA VAL A 48 -12.84 -23.61 -12.33
C VAL A 48 -13.34 -24.66 -11.33
N LEU A 49 -12.46 -25.21 -10.48
CA LEU A 49 -12.84 -26.22 -9.49
C LEU A 49 -13.78 -25.66 -8.42
N VAL A 50 -13.45 -24.50 -7.84
CA VAL A 50 -14.32 -23.83 -6.86
C VAL A 50 -15.62 -23.37 -7.50
N GLY A 51 -15.56 -22.85 -8.73
CA GLY A 51 -16.74 -22.48 -9.50
C GLY A 51 -17.65 -23.67 -9.83
N ARG A 52 -17.06 -24.85 -10.07
CA ARG A 52 -17.80 -26.10 -10.29
C ARG A 52 -18.49 -26.56 -9.02
N GLU A 53 -17.81 -26.54 -7.88
CA GLU A 53 -18.45 -26.88 -6.59
C GLU A 53 -19.60 -25.92 -6.25
N LEU A 54 -19.44 -24.63 -6.54
CA LEU A 54 -20.52 -23.63 -6.41
C LEU A 54 -21.69 -23.87 -7.36
N PHE A 55 -21.44 -24.45 -8.54
CA PHE A 55 -22.47 -24.73 -9.55
C PHE A 55 -23.16 -26.09 -9.35
N GLU A 56 -22.43 -27.10 -8.85
CA GLU A 56 -22.95 -28.44 -8.53
C GLU A 56 -23.63 -28.48 -7.15
N GLY A 57 -23.31 -27.54 -6.26
CA GLY A 57 -24.05 -27.30 -5.03
C GLY A 57 -25.52 -26.97 -5.33
N ASP A 58 -26.41 -27.43 -4.45
CA ASP A 58 -27.86 -27.22 -4.52
C ASP A 58 -28.17 -25.79 -5.01
N HIS A 59 -29.07 -25.62 -6.00
CA HIS A 59 -29.31 -24.41 -6.82
C HIS A 59 -29.59 -23.09 -6.05
N SER A 60 -29.51 -23.12 -4.73
CA SER A 60 -29.61 -22.02 -3.79
C SER A 60 -28.34 -21.19 -3.59
N ALA A 61 -27.23 -21.48 -4.30
CA ALA A 61 -26.01 -20.67 -4.20
C ALA A 61 -26.35 -19.18 -4.34
N THR A 62 -26.20 -18.46 -3.23
CA THR A 62 -26.72 -17.10 -3.14
C THR A 62 -25.90 -16.17 -4.05
N PHE A 63 -26.50 -15.10 -4.57
CA PHE A 63 -25.77 -14.08 -5.33
C PHE A 63 -24.49 -13.61 -4.61
N ARG A 64 -24.53 -13.57 -3.27
CA ARG A 64 -23.39 -13.29 -2.38
C ARG A 64 -22.22 -14.24 -2.61
N GLU A 65 -22.45 -15.55 -2.71
CA GLU A 65 -21.40 -16.55 -2.92
C GLU A 65 -20.72 -16.39 -4.28
N TRP A 66 -21.51 -16.13 -5.32
CA TRP A 66 -20.99 -15.82 -6.64
C TRP A 66 -20.10 -14.57 -6.63
N VAL A 67 -20.55 -13.49 -5.98
CA VAL A 67 -19.73 -12.27 -5.89
C VAL A 67 -18.44 -12.52 -5.11
N LEU A 68 -18.50 -13.22 -3.98
CA LEU A 68 -17.30 -13.58 -3.21
C LEU A 68 -16.33 -14.44 -4.03
N PHE A 69 -16.84 -15.39 -4.81
CA PHE A 69 -16.05 -16.21 -5.73
C PHE A 69 -15.36 -15.37 -6.81
N PHE A 70 -16.08 -14.47 -7.48
CA PHE A 70 -15.50 -13.57 -8.47
C PHE A 70 -14.45 -12.65 -7.84
N LEU A 71 -14.69 -12.14 -6.64
CA LEU A 71 -13.74 -11.29 -5.93
C LEU A 71 -12.49 -12.05 -5.53
N ALA A 72 -12.64 -13.26 -4.99
CA ALA A 72 -11.51 -14.14 -4.65
C ALA A 72 -10.67 -14.47 -5.90
N THR A 73 -11.34 -14.73 -7.02
CA THR A 73 -10.69 -14.96 -8.33
C THR A 73 -9.88 -13.73 -8.75
N ILE A 74 -10.49 -12.55 -8.75
CA ILE A 74 -9.81 -11.30 -9.10
C ILE A 74 -8.62 -11.04 -8.16
N LEU A 75 -8.77 -11.30 -6.86
CA LEU A 75 -7.70 -11.21 -5.86
C LEU A 75 -6.54 -12.12 -6.19
N PHE A 76 -6.83 -13.38 -6.51
CA PHE A 76 -5.82 -14.38 -6.78
C PHE A 76 -5.04 -14.05 -8.06
N PHE A 77 -5.74 -13.75 -9.15
CA PHE A 77 -5.10 -13.33 -10.40
C PHE A 77 -4.34 -12.00 -10.24
N GLY A 78 -4.89 -11.06 -9.47
CA GLY A 78 -4.24 -9.81 -9.12
C GLY A 78 -2.95 -10.02 -8.34
N ALA A 79 -2.94 -10.95 -7.38
CA ALA A 79 -1.76 -11.32 -6.60
C ALA A 79 -0.69 -12.01 -7.44
N VAL A 80 -1.07 -12.97 -8.32
CA VAL A 80 -0.12 -13.59 -9.26
C VAL A 80 0.49 -12.52 -10.17
N ARG A 81 -0.34 -11.61 -10.69
CA ARG A 81 0.13 -10.51 -11.54
C ARG A 81 1.04 -9.55 -10.77
N PHE A 82 0.75 -9.29 -9.50
CA PHE A 82 1.60 -8.50 -8.61
C PHE A 82 2.98 -9.13 -8.48
N VAL A 83 3.06 -10.40 -8.08
CA VAL A 83 4.35 -11.10 -7.92
C VAL A 83 5.11 -11.14 -9.24
N GLN A 84 4.43 -11.37 -10.37
CA GLN A 84 5.04 -11.34 -11.70
C GLN A 84 5.69 -9.99 -12.01
N ILE A 85 4.95 -8.91 -11.79
CA ILE A 85 5.43 -7.54 -12.04
C ILE A 85 6.64 -7.25 -11.14
N PHE A 86 6.60 -7.67 -9.87
CA PHE A 86 7.68 -7.45 -8.91
C PHE A 86 8.93 -8.30 -9.15
N THR A 87 8.80 -9.51 -9.64
CA THR A 87 9.95 -10.41 -9.86
C THR A 87 10.58 -10.22 -11.23
N SER A 88 9.88 -9.56 -12.16
CA SER A 88 10.44 -9.19 -13.46
C SER A 88 11.63 -8.25 -13.26
N CYS A 89 12.83 -8.79 -13.38
CA CYS A 89 14.06 -8.03 -13.24
C CYS A 89 14.15 -7.04 -14.41
N ILE A 90 14.36 -5.76 -14.10
CA ILE A 90 14.69 -4.77 -15.13
C ILE A 90 16.16 -5.02 -15.44
N ARG A 91 16.44 -5.57 -16.62
CA ARG A 91 17.83 -5.75 -17.06
C ARG A 91 18.40 -4.34 -17.25
N GLU A 92 19.33 -3.94 -16.39
CA GLU A 92 20.08 -2.72 -16.59
C GLU A 92 20.99 -2.95 -17.80
N ASP A 93 20.72 -2.24 -18.88
CA ASP A 93 21.67 -2.17 -19.99
C ASP A 93 22.88 -1.38 -19.52
N THR A 94 23.89 -2.08 -19.00
CA THR A 94 25.27 -1.59 -18.95
C THR A 94 25.79 -1.49 -20.37
N GLN A 95 25.27 -0.54 -21.14
CA GLN A 95 25.78 -0.23 -22.45
C GLN A 95 27.07 0.58 -22.26
N LYS A 96 28.21 -0.04 -22.51
CA LYS A 96 29.51 0.65 -22.54
C LYS A 96 29.42 1.76 -23.60
N PRO A 97 29.59 3.04 -23.24
CA PRO A 97 29.66 4.11 -24.22
C PRO A 97 31.00 3.96 -24.96
N GLY A 98 30.96 3.87 -26.28
CA GLY A 98 32.14 4.04 -27.11
C GLY A 98 32.52 2.81 -27.94
N GLN A 99 31.76 2.59 -29.01
CA GLN A 99 32.35 2.21 -30.29
C GLN A 99 31.56 2.92 -31.39
N GLU A 100 32.11 4.03 -31.88
CA GLU A 100 31.60 4.79 -33.02
C GLU A 100 31.70 3.92 -34.28
N GLY A 101 30.61 3.23 -34.58
CA GLY A 101 30.47 2.40 -35.78
C GLY A 101 29.16 1.64 -35.84
N GLU A 102 28.13 2.08 -35.09
CA GLU A 102 26.88 1.34 -34.94
C GLU A 102 26.09 1.29 -36.25
N SER A 103 25.97 0.07 -36.78
CA SER A 103 25.07 -0.33 -37.87
C SER A 103 23.62 0.11 -37.59
N LYS A 104 22.84 0.40 -38.64
CA LYS A 104 21.38 0.67 -38.57
C LYS A 104 20.59 -0.38 -37.76
N GLU A 105 21.10 -1.60 -37.68
CA GLU A 105 20.53 -2.67 -36.88
C GLU A 105 20.54 -2.36 -35.37
N HIS A 106 21.57 -1.65 -34.90
CA HIS A 106 21.70 -1.21 -33.52
C HIS A 106 20.69 -0.13 -33.16
N GLU A 107 20.37 0.80 -34.07
CA GLU A 107 19.32 1.81 -33.86
C GLU A 107 17.94 1.16 -33.72
N ILE A 108 17.64 0.16 -34.57
CA ILE A 108 16.39 -0.60 -34.50
C ILE A 108 16.29 -1.37 -33.18
N LEU A 109 17.39 -1.95 -32.70
CA LEU A 109 17.43 -2.66 -31.42
C LEU A 109 17.18 -1.71 -30.25
N LYS A 110 17.86 -0.55 -30.21
CA LYS A 110 17.66 0.51 -29.21
C LYS A 110 16.22 1.00 -29.18
N ALA A 111 15.61 1.22 -30.34
CA ALA A 111 14.21 1.64 -30.43
C ALA A 111 13.25 0.58 -29.86
N LYS A 112 13.50 -0.70 -30.12
CA LYS A 112 12.71 -1.81 -29.56
C LYS A 112 12.87 -1.92 -28.04
N GLU A 113 14.07 -1.73 -27.51
CA GLU A 113 14.32 -1.74 -26.06
C GLU A 113 13.64 -0.57 -25.36
N LEU A 114 13.75 0.64 -25.91
CA LEU A 114 13.05 1.81 -25.39
C LEU A 114 11.53 1.58 -25.34
N GLN A 115 10.97 0.96 -26.38
CA GLN A 115 9.56 0.60 -26.42
C GLN A 115 9.18 -0.43 -25.34
N LYS A 116 10.02 -1.43 -25.09
CA LYS A 116 9.82 -2.41 -24.00
C LYS A 116 9.82 -1.72 -22.63
N ILE A 117 10.74 -0.79 -22.40
CA ILE A 117 10.82 -0.02 -21.15
C ILE A 117 9.56 0.81 -20.94
N GLU A 118 9.06 1.50 -21.97
CA GLU A 118 7.81 2.29 -21.88
C GLU A 118 6.58 1.39 -21.59
N LEU A 119 6.50 0.22 -22.21
CA LEU A 119 5.44 -0.77 -21.93
C LEU A 119 5.49 -1.29 -20.49
N GLN A 120 6.70 -1.52 -19.97
CA GLN A 120 6.89 -1.90 -18.57
C GLN A 120 6.43 -0.78 -17.63
N LYS A 121 6.86 0.47 -17.85
CA LYS A 121 6.41 1.64 -17.06
C LYS A 121 4.87 1.72 -17.04
N ARG A 122 4.23 1.64 -18.21
CA ARG A 122 2.77 1.65 -18.32
C ARG A 122 2.12 0.52 -17.52
N SER A 123 2.69 -0.68 -17.57
CA SER A 123 2.17 -1.84 -16.82
C SER A 123 2.22 -1.64 -15.31
N TRP A 124 3.32 -1.07 -14.79
CA TRP A 124 3.46 -0.74 -13.36
C TRP A 124 2.44 0.31 -12.90
N LEU A 125 2.16 1.29 -13.75
CA LEU A 125 1.19 2.35 -13.45
C LEU A 125 -0.23 1.83 -13.44
N ILE A 126 -0.62 1.08 -14.48
CA ILE A 126 -1.93 0.40 -14.52
C ILE A 126 -2.09 -0.48 -13.30
N PHE A 127 -1.06 -1.25 -12.95
CA PHE A 127 -1.08 -2.09 -11.76
C PHE A 127 -1.35 -1.29 -10.49
N SER A 128 -0.63 -0.19 -10.27
CA SER A 128 -0.77 0.62 -9.05
C SER A 128 -2.18 1.21 -8.90
N TYR A 129 -2.77 1.70 -10.00
CA TYR A 129 -4.15 2.18 -10.00
C TYR A 129 -5.18 1.07 -9.79
N SER A 130 -5.01 -0.06 -10.47
CA SER A 130 -5.89 -1.23 -10.31
C SER A 130 -5.84 -1.78 -8.89
N PHE A 131 -4.65 -1.86 -8.29
CA PHE A 131 -4.46 -2.31 -6.91
C PHE A 131 -5.17 -1.39 -5.92
N MET A 132 -4.99 -0.07 -6.07
CA MET A 132 -5.66 0.91 -5.21
C MET A 132 -7.18 0.82 -5.32
N LEU A 133 -7.71 0.80 -6.54
CA LEU A 133 -9.16 0.71 -6.78
C LEU A 133 -9.72 -0.59 -6.19
N PHE A 134 -9.00 -1.70 -6.40
CA PHE A 134 -9.38 -3.00 -5.88
C PHE A 134 -9.38 -3.02 -4.36
N ALA A 135 -8.35 -2.47 -3.71
CA ALA A 135 -8.26 -2.43 -2.25
C ALA A 135 -9.35 -1.54 -1.63
N LEU A 136 -9.68 -0.40 -2.27
CA LEU A 136 -10.82 0.42 -1.84
C LEU A 136 -12.14 -0.34 -2.00
N PHE A 137 -12.33 -1.04 -3.11
CA PHE A 137 -13.53 -1.86 -3.31
C PHE A 137 -13.62 -2.96 -2.25
N ALA A 138 -12.51 -3.67 -1.99
CA ALA A 138 -12.42 -4.71 -0.96
C ALA A 138 -12.75 -4.17 0.43
N ALA A 139 -12.32 -2.95 0.76
CA ALA A 139 -12.62 -2.28 2.02
C ALA A 139 -14.10 -1.89 2.17
N LEU A 140 -14.82 -1.69 1.06
CA LEU A 140 -16.25 -1.37 1.05
C LEU A 140 -17.14 -2.62 1.03
N LEU A 141 -16.59 -3.81 0.76
CA LEU A 141 -17.37 -5.06 0.73
C LEU A 141 -18.22 -5.30 1.99
N PRO A 142 -17.73 -5.05 3.22
CA PRO A 142 -18.53 -5.28 4.42
C PRO A 142 -19.78 -4.39 4.52
N PHE A 143 -19.87 -3.31 3.73
CA PHE A 143 -21.03 -2.40 3.72
C PHE A 143 -22.04 -2.77 2.63
N VAL A 144 -21.56 -3.40 1.55
CA VAL A 144 -22.41 -3.82 0.43
C VAL A 144 -23.07 -5.16 0.74
N PHE A 145 -22.33 -6.06 1.40
CA PHE A 145 -22.85 -7.35 1.79
C PHE A 145 -23.28 -7.29 3.24
N ASP A 146 -24.53 -7.68 3.48
CA ASP A 146 -25.02 -7.90 4.83
C ASP A 146 -24.16 -9.00 5.45
N VAL A 147 -23.22 -8.60 6.32
CA VAL A 147 -22.34 -9.53 7.02
C VAL A 147 -23.22 -10.22 8.03
N GLU A 148 -23.82 -11.31 7.58
CA GLU A 148 -24.67 -12.17 8.38
C GLU A 148 -23.98 -12.43 9.72
N GLN A 149 -24.61 -11.92 10.79
CA GLN A 149 -24.05 -11.97 12.13
C GLN A 149 -23.85 -13.42 12.53
N ARG A 150 -22.64 -13.92 12.31
CA ARG A 150 -22.26 -15.27 12.72
C ARG A 150 -22.38 -15.39 14.23
N SER A 151 -22.63 -16.62 14.69
CA SER A 151 -22.73 -16.88 16.13
C SER A 151 -21.45 -16.47 16.85
N ALA A 152 -21.57 -16.00 18.09
CA ALA A 152 -20.43 -15.67 18.96
C ALA A 152 -19.37 -16.78 19.01
N ALA A 153 -19.84 -18.03 19.06
CA ALA A 153 -18.99 -19.21 19.09
C ALA A 153 -18.08 -19.30 17.85
N GLU A 154 -18.56 -18.82 16.70
CA GLU A 154 -17.76 -18.78 15.48
C GLU A 154 -16.84 -17.57 15.41
N LEU A 155 -17.28 -16.41 15.90
CA LEU A 155 -16.46 -15.20 16.00
C LEU A 155 -15.26 -15.40 16.93
N SER A 156 -15.44 -16.14 18.03
CA SER A 156 -14.39 -16.44 19.02
C SER A 156 -13.19 -17.20 18.44
N LYS A 157 -13.40 -17.95 17.35
CA LYS A 157 -12.36 -18.80 16.73
C LYS A 157 -11.49 -18.04 15.73
N ARG A 158 -11.82 -16.78 15.42
CA ARG A 158 -11.14 -16.02 14.37
C ARG A 158 -10.18 -15.00 14.97
N PRO A 159 -8.97 -14.86 14.42
CA PRO A 159 -8.03 -13.85 14.87
C PRO A 159 -8.48 -12.43 14.48
N ILE A 160 -9.34 -12.31 13.47
CA ILE A 160 -9.94 -11.04 13.05
C ILE A 160 -11.44 -11.25 12.92
N ALA A 161 -12.21 -10.45 13.64
CA ALA A 161 -13.66 -10.48 13.63
C ALA A 161 -14.21 -9.08 13.34
N VAL A 162 -15.26 -9.02 12.51
CA VAL A 162 -16.05 -7.81 12.28
C VAL A 162 -17.45 -8.08 12.78
N PHE A 163 -17.98 -7.20 13.62
CA PHE A 163 -19.33 -7.31 14.16
C PHE A 163 -19.95 -5.92 14.35
N VAL A 164 -21.28 -5.88 14.45
CA VAL A 164 -22.04 -4.67 14.73
C VAL A 164 -22.36 -4.63 16.22
N GLY A 165 -22.06 -3.52 16.87
CA GLY A 165 -22.39 -3.32 18.27
C GLY A 165 -22.06 -1.91 18.76
N CYS A 166 -22.41 -1.63 20.01
CA CYS A 166 -22.00 -0.44 20.73
C CYS A 166 -21.55 -0.87 22.13
N VAL A 167 -20.61 -0.12 22.70
CA VAL A 167 -20.02 -0.38 24.02
C VAL A 167 -20.98 0.11 25.08
N ASP A 168 -21.34 -0.80 25.98
CA ASP A 168 -22.07 -0.49 27.20
C ASP A 168 -21.05 -0.16 28.30
N TYR A 169 -21.14 1.03 28.87
CA TYR A 169 -20.32 1.42 30.01
C TYR A 169 -21.22 1.43 31.23
N SER A 170 -20.99 0.50 32.17
CA SER A 170 -21.50 0.67 33.52
C SER A 170 -20.75 1.83 34.18
N THR A 171 -21.49 2.65 34.92
CA THR A 171 -21.19 3.99 35.45
C THR A 171 -19.89 4.20 36.25
N ASP A 172 -19.06 3.19 36.47
CA ASP A 172 -17.93 3.28 37.40
C ASP A 172 -16.57 3.56 36.72
N ASP A 173 -16.48 3.49 35.38
CA ASP A 173 -15.22 3.64 34.61
C ASP A 173 -15.29 4.77 33.54
N GLU A 174 -15.95 5.89 33.85
CA GLU A 174 -16.16 7.00 32.91
C GLU A 174 -14.86 7.64 32.37
N ALA A 175 -13.77 7.60 33.14
CA ALA A 175 -12.57 8.41 32.86
C ALA A 175 -11.72 7.95 31.66
N HIS A 176 -11.93 6.74 31.11
CA HIS A 176 -11.09 6.18 30.04
C HIS A 176 -11.91 5.63 28.85
N SER A 177 -13.20 5.95 28.83
CA SER A 177 -14.21 5.38 27.95
C SER A 177 -14.31 6.19 26.65
N ARG A 178 -14.25 5.51 25.50
CA ARG A 178 -14.28 6.12 24.16
C ARG A 178 -15.72 6.53 23.83
N GLU A 179 -16.02 7.83 23.87
CA GLU A 179 -17.36 8.37 23.64
C GLU A 179 -18.00 7.89 22.33
N GLU A 180 -17.21 7.73 21.27
CA GLU A 180 -17.72 7.28 19.98
C GLU A 180 -18.31 5.88 20.00
N LEU A 181 -17.76 4.99 20.83
CA LEU A 181 -18.23 3.61 20.88
C LEU A 181 -19.49 3.46 21.73
N ARG A 182 -19.94 4.51 22.44
CA ARG A 182 -21.05 4.42 23.38
C ARG A 182 -22.38 4.13 22.66
N CYS A 183 -23.18 3.28 23.26
CA CYS A 183 -24.58 3.15 22.86
C CYS A 183 -25.28 4.48 23.14
N GLN A 184 -25.81 5.14 22.10
CA GLN A 184 -26.78 6.21 22.31
C GLN A 184 -28.03 5.57 22.91
N LEU A 185 -28.22 5.76 24.22
CA LEU A 185 -29.48 5.49 24.87
C LEU A 185 -30.52 6.36 24.16
N VAL A 186 -31.36 5.73 23.35
CA VAL A 186 -32.56 6.39 22.86
C VAL A 186 -33.42 6.52 24.10
N ASP A 187 -33.39 7.70 24.73
CA ASP A 187 -34.26 8.03 25.86
C ASP A 187 -35.69 7.77 25.40
N SER A 188 -36.21 6.59 25.76
CA SER A 188 -37.53 6.11 25.34
C SER A 188 -38.64 6.83 26.11
N ALA A 189 -38.34 8.00 26.67
CA ALA A 189 -39.17 8.76 27.60
C ALA A 189 -39.40 10.22 27.18
N GLN A 190 -39.21 10.58 25.91
CA GLN A 190 -39.86 11.75 25.32
C GLN A 190 -40.86 11.33 24.26
N SER A 191 -41.96 10.74 24.74
CA SER A 191 -43.22 10.80 24.00
C SER A 191 -43.55 12.30 23.80
N PRO A 192 -43.67 12.80 22.56
CA PRO A 192 -44.09 14.18 22.35
C PRO A 192 -45.46 14.36 22.99
N ALA A 193 -45.61 15.38 23.84
CA ALA A 193 -46.92 15.75 24.35
C ALA A 193 -47.89 15.88 23.15
N PRO A 194 -49.05 15.19 23.17
CA PRO A 194 -49.99 15.25 22.06
C PRO A 194 -50.56 16.68 22.01
N GLY A 195 -50.02 17.51 21.13
CA GLY A 195 -50.46 18.91 21.06
C GLY A 195 -49.69 19.88 20.18
N THR A 196 -48.61 19.50 19.50
CA THR A 196 -47.92 20.44 18.60
C THR A 196 -48.08 20.02 17.14
N GLN A 197 -48.88 20.81 16.41
CA GLN A 197 -49.14 20.66 14.98
C GLN A 197 -47.85 20.77 14.15
N ALA A 198 -47.79 19.99 13.06
CA ALA A 198 -46.67 19.94 12.12
C ALA A 198 -46.35 21.33 11.52
N PRO A 199 -45.05 21.66 11.28
CA PRO A 199 -44.70 22.84 10.51
C PRO A 199 -45.03 22.61 9.03
N LYS A 200 -45.80 23.54 8.45
CA LYS A 200 -46.07 23.61 7.00
C LYS A 200 -44.75 23.77 6.22
N PRO A 201 -44.69 23.27 4.97
CA PRO A 201 -43.51 23.43 4.12
C PRO A 201 -43.30 24.91 3.79
N ILE A 202 -42.10 25.40 4.06
CA ILE A 202 -41.65 26.75 3.73
C ILE A 202 -41.30 26.77 2.23
N THR A 203 -42.08 27.50 1.44
CA THR A 203 -41.58 28.14 0.22
C THR A 203 -41.98 29.61 0.24
N SER A 204 -40.94 30.45 0.09
CA SER A 204 -40.93 31.89 -0.27
C SER A 204 -41.39 32.97 0.72
N LEU A 205 -40.49 33.95 0.89
CA LEU A 205 -40.68 35.34 1.33
C LEU A 205 -42.02 35.95 0.92
N THR A 206 -42.71 36.66 1.83
CA THR A 206 -43.14 38.09 1.73
C THR A 206 -43.95 38.50 2.98
N GLN A 207 -43.94 39.80 3.29
CA GLN A 207 -44.34 40.53 4.49
C GLN A 207 -45.85 40.57 4.86
N GLN A 208 -46.05 40.86 6.17
CA GLN A 208 -46.99 41.82 6.80
C GLN A 208 -48.45 41.47 7.21
N THR A 209 -48.69 41.74 8.51
CA THR A 209 -49.85 42.34 9.22
C THR A 209 -51.08 41.52 9.70
N SER A 210 -51.29 41.63 11.03
CA SER A 210 -52.52 41.99 11.78
C SER A 210 -53.63 40.96 12.14
N GLU A 211 -53.79 40.84 13.48
CA GLU A 211 -55.03 40.95 14.29
C GLU A 211 -56.03 39.79 14.58
N THR A 212 -56.29 39.64 15.90
CA THR A 212 -57.53 39.28 16.66
C THR A 212 -57.87 37.82 17.08
N THR A 213 -58.15 37.69 18.40
CA THR A 213 -58.66 36.56 19.24
C THR A 213 -60.21 36.44 19.19
N PRO A 214 -60.98 35.58 19.94
CA PRO A 214 -60.72 34.33 20.73
C PRO A 214 -61.80 33.19 20.64
N LYS A 215 -61.56 32.08 21.40
CA LYS A 215 -62.51 31.27 22.26
C LYS A 215 -63.06 29.88 21.75
N PRO A 216 -63.69 29.01 22.60
CA PRO A 216 -63.09 27.77 23.17
C PRO A 216 -63.97 26.47 23.11
N GLY A 217 -63.46 25.35 23.65
CA GLY A 217 -64.20 24.11 23.98
C GLY A 217 -63.57 22.86 23.32
N GLU A 218 -63.57 21.63 23.84
CA GLU A 218 -64.14 20.99 25.02
C GLU A 218 -63.51 19.56 25.12
N ALA A 219 -63.71 18.86 26.23
CA ALA A 219 -62.98 17.68 26.71
C ALA A 219 -63.35 16.30 26.10
N LYS A 220 -62.46 15.29 26.29
CA LYS A 220 -62.71 13.88 26.77
C LYS A 220 -61.43 13.01 26.54
N THR A 221 -60.76 12.44 27.56
CA THR A 221 -60.97 11.24 28.41
C THR A 221 -60.74 9.88 27.72
N SER A 222 -60.03 8.97 28.43
CA SER A 222 -59.87 7.50 28.27
C SER A 222 -58.52 7.05 27.69
N ASP A 223 -57.54 6.68 28.53
CA ASP A 223 -57.29 5.33 29.10
C ASP A 223 -56.90 4.28 28.05
N THR A 224 -55.66 3.76 28.11
CA THR A 224 -55.35 2.46 28.75
C THR A 224 -53.85 2.17 28.62
N THR A 225 -53.26 1.98 29.78
CA THR A 225 -51.89 1.58 30.11
C THR A 225 -51.58 0.17 29.61
N ASP A 226 -50.43 -0.02 28.96
CA ASP A 226 -49.77 -1.33 28.94
C ASP A 226 -48.27 -1.14 29.23
N THR A 227 -47.89 -1.43 30.48
CA THR A 227 -46.54 -1.21 31.02
C THR A 227 -45.76 -2.51 30.88
N THR A 228 -45.02 -2.68 29.80
CA THR A 228 -43.99 -3.73 29.74
C THR A 228 -42.75 -3.20 30.46
N LYS A 229 -42.61 -3.59 31.73
CA LYS A 229 -41.40 -3.36 32.53
C LYS A 229 -40.19 -3.94 31.79
N THR A 230 -39.27 -3.08 31.40
CA THR A 230 -37.91 -3.47 31.03
C THR A 230 -37.12 -3.63 32.33
N GLU A 231 -36.74 -4.87 32.64
CA GLU A 231 -35.91 -5.22 33.78
C GLU A 231 -34.45 -4.87 33.43
N TYR A 232 -33.83 -3.97 34.19
CA TYR A 232 -32.44 -3.55 34.00
C TYR A 232 -31.50 -4.60 34.63
N ALA A 233 -30.62 -5.18 33.82
CA ALA A 233 -29.54 -6.04 34.30
C ALA A 233 -28.38 -5.20 34.84
N VAL A 234 -27.92 -5.55 36.05
CA VAL A 234 -26.76 -5.01 36.76
C VAL A 234 -25.47 -5.69 36.24
N ILE A 235 -24.39 -4.93 36.02
CA ILE A 235 -23.06 -5.48 35.68
C ILE A 235 -22.11 -5.39 36.87
N THR A 236 -21.34 -6.45 37.02
CA THR A 236 -20.46 -6.79 38.14
C THR A 236 -18.99 -6.66 37.71
N ASN A 237 -18.18 -5.93 38.48
CA ASN A 237 -16.72 -6.06 38.39
C ASN A 237 -16.33 -7.49 38.77
N THR A 238 -15.97 -8.33 37.79
CA THR A 238 -15.54 -9.70 38.07
C THR A 238 -14.05 -9.69 38.40
N THR A 239 -13.71 -9.25 39.61
CA THR A 239 -12.37 -9.47 40.19
C THR A 239 -12.27 -10.95 40.53
N LYS A 240 -11.78 -11.77 39.60
CA LYS A 240 -11.56 -13.19 39.88
C LYS A 240 -10.26 -13.34 40.67
N THR A 241 -10.33 -13.16 41.99
CA THR A 241 -9.25 -13.54 42.91
C THR A 241 -9.13 -15.07 42.90
N MET A 242 -8.13 -15.60 42.18
CA MET A 242 -7.68 -16.97 42.40
C MET A 242 -6.81 -17.01 43.65
N PRO A 243 -7.07 -17.90 44.62
CA PRO A 243 -6.19 -18.07 45.76
C PRO A 243 -4.93 -18.78 45.28
N THR A 244 -3.84 -18.02 45.15
CA THR A 244 -2.49 -18.57 45.02
C THR A 244 -1.66 -17.99 46.15
N ASP A 245 -1.03 -18.88 46.92
CA ASP A 245 -0.31 -18.62 48.17
C ASP A 245 1.00 -17.81 48.02
N THR A 246 1.17 -17.10 46.91
CA THR A 246 2.39 -16.39 46.54
C THR A 246 2.10 -15.13 45.72
N GLY A 247 1.76 -14.03 46.38
CA GLY A 247 1.77 -12.68 45.81
C GLY A 247 0.72 -12.40 44.73
N ILE A 248 -0.33 -11.67 45.08
CA ILE A 248 -1.42 -11.26 44.19
C ILE A 248 -0.89 -10.28 43.13
N LYS A 249 -0.68 -10.75 41.90
CA LYS A 249 -0.69 -9.89 40.70
C LYS A 249 -2.11 -9.82 40.19
N THR A 250 -2.79 -8.71 40.45
CA THR A 250 -4.10 -8.42 39.84
C THR A 250 -3.86 -8.06 38.37
N GLU A 251 -4.02 -9.04 37.49
CA GLU A 251 -4.01 -8.77 36.05
C GLU A 251 -5.36 -8.15 35.68
N VAL A 252 -5.36 -6.82 35.50
CA VAL A 252 -6.54 -6.08 35.05
C VAL A 252 -6.70 -6.34 33.56
N THR A 253 -7.38 -7.43 33.22
CA THR A 253 -7.75 -7.72 31.83
C THR A 253 -8.91 -6.80 31.47
N ARG A 254 -8.65 -5.82 30.59
CA ARG A 254 -9.72 -4.96 30.04
C ARG A 254 -10.68 -5.82 29.22
N GLU A 255 -11.93 -5.87 29.66
CA GLU A 255 -13.04 -6.52 28.98
C GLU A 255 -13.95 -5.44 28.42
N ILE A 256 -14.25 -5.51 27.12
CA ILE A 256 -15.15 -4.54 26.45
C ILE A 256 -16.46 -5.24 26.14
N THR A 257 -17.56 -4.77 26.73
CA THR A 257 -18.93 -5.29 26.54
C THR A 257 -19.63 -4.60 25.38
N PHE A 258 -20.29 -5.38 24.51
CA PHE A 258 -21.00 -4.92 23.32
C PHE A 258 -22.42 -5.48 23.26
N HIS A 259 -23.40 -4.65 22.95
CA HIS A 259 -24.78 -5.10 22.70
C HIS A 259 -24.97 -5.58 21.25
N ARG A 260 -25.57 -6.78 21.09
CA ARG A 260 -25.75 -7.47 19.81
C ARG A 260 -26.77 -6.81 18.86
N TYR A 261 -27.75 -6.08 19.42
CA TYR A 261 -28.91 -5.56 18.66
C TYR A 261 -29.26 -4.12 19.02
N SER A 262 -28.27 -3.22 18.95
CA SER A 262 -28.60 -1.80 18.94
C SER A 262 -28.95 -1.37 17.51
N LYS A 263 -30.09 -0.70 17.32
CA LYS A 263 -30.44 -0.03 16.06
C LYS A 263 -29.39 1.00 15.65
N ASN A 264 -28.57 1.45 16.60
CA ASN A 264 -27.49 2.42 16.42
C ASN A 264 -26.10 1.77 16.58
N GLY A 265 -26.00 0.45 16.40
CA GLY A 265 -24.73 -0.26 16.46
C GLY A 265 -23.78 0.21 15.36
N MET A 266 -22.49 0.33 15.69
CA MET A 266 -21.44 0.62 14.73
C MET A 266 -20.71 -0.66 14.34
N TRP A 267 -20.14 -0.67 13.14
CA TRP A 267 -19.25 -1.73 12.72
C TRP A 267 -17.91 -1.61 13.44
N ILE A 268 -17.50 -2.70 14.09
CA ILE A 268 -16.27 -2.78 14.88
C ILE A 268 -15.43 -3.91 14.32
N ILE A 269 -14.15 -3.63 14.11
CA ILE A 269 -13.13 -4.63 13.80
C ILE A 269 -12.35 -4.95 15.08
N ASN A 270 -12.28 -6.22 15.42
CA ASN A 270 -11.48 -6.76 16.50
C ASN A 270 -10.32 -7.57 15.91
N ILE A 271 -9.09 -7.22 16.28
CA ILE A 271 -7.84 -7.84 15.83
C ILE A 271 -7.14 -8.47 17.03
N GLY A 272 -7.04 -9.79 17.04
CA GLY A 272 -6.33 -10.58 18.05
C GLY A 272 -7.09 -10.79 19.37
N GLY A 273 -8.28 -10.20 19.55
CA GLY A 273 -9.10 -10.36 20.76
C GLY A 273 -10.03 -11.56 20.68
N MET A 274 -10.37 -12.14 21.82
CA MET A 274 -11.37 -13.22 21.90
C MET A 274 -12.76 -12.62 22.14
N VAL A 275 -13.71 -12.96 21.27
CA VAL A 275 -15.11 -12.56 21.42
C VAL A 275 -15.88 -13.67 22.13
N ASN A 276 -16.32 -13.43 23.37
CA ASN A 276 -17.13 -14.36 24.15
C ASN A 276 -18.54 -13.82 24.34
N ARG A 277 -19.50 -14.71 24.55
CA ARG A 277 -20.85 -14.31 24.97
C ARG A 277 -20.85 -14.17 26.50
N CYS A 278 -21.06 -12.95 26.99
CA CYS A 278 -21.16 -12.68 28.42
C CYS A 278 -22.59 -12.82 28.94
N ASN A 279 -23.56 -12.37 28.14
CA ASN A 279 -24.99 -12.49 28.44
C ASN A 279 -25.76 -12.85 27.15
N THR A 280 -27.07 -13.08 27.23
CA THR A 280 -27.93 -13.39 26.08
C THR A 280 -27.70 -12.40 24.94
N ASP A 281 -27.55 -11.11 25.25
CA ASP A 281 -27.47 -10.05 24.25
C ASP A 281 -26.15 -9.25 24.30
N ILE A 282 -25.22 -9.65 25.19
CA ILE A 282 -23.96 -8.95 25.41
C ILE A 282 -22.78 -9.84 25.01
N TYR A 283 -21.94 -9.32 24.13
CA TYR A 283 -20.63 -9.86 23.80
C TYR A 283 -19.54 -9.16 24.57
N CYS A 284 -18.55 -9.93 25.01
CA CYS A 284 -17.36 -9.38 25.60
C CYS A 284 -16.16 -9.67 24.72
N VAL A 285 -15.38 -8.64 24.43
CA VAL A 285 -14.07 -8.79 23.80
C VAL A 285 -13.01 -8.71 24.88
N ARG A 286 -12.22 -9.78 24.99
CA ARG A 286 -11.06 -9.85 25.89
C ARG A 286 -9.78 -9.78 25.08
N GLY A 287 -8.93 -8.83 25.42
CA GLY A 287 -7.66 -8.58 24.72
C GLY A 287 -7.84 -8.05 23.30
N GLY A 288 -6.73 -7.98 22.56
CA GLY A 288 -6.71 -7.52 21.17
C GLY A 288 -6.92 -6.02 21.00
N LEU A 289 -7.14 -5.62 19.73
CA LEU A 289 -7.38 -4.25 19.30
C LEU A 289 -8.77 -4.15 18.67
N SER A 290 -9.70 -3.50 19.36
CA SER A 290 -11.02 -3.12 18.84
C SER A 290 -11.03 -1.69 18.32
N VAL A 291 -11.40 -1.48 17.05
CA VAL A 291 -11.46 -0.16 16.39
C VAL A 291 -12.74 -0.07 15.56
N PRO A 292 -13.38 1.11 15.43
CA PRO A 292 -14.46 1.28 14.47
C PRO A 292 -14.00 0.96 13.04
N LEU A 293 -14.78 0.17 12.30
CA LEU A 293 -14.42 -0.22 10.93
C LEU A 293 -14.31 0.99 9.99
N TYR A 294 -15.20 1.98 10.16
CA TYR A 294 -15.19 3.20 9.34
C TYR A 294 -13.85 3.96 9.48
N PHE A 295 -13.22 3.92 10.66
CA PHE A 295 -11.96 4.59 10.93
C PHE A 295 -10.82 4.00 10.10
N VAL A 296 -10.76 2.65 10.01
CA VAL A 296 -9.80 1.93 9.17
C VAL A 296 -10.02 2.24 7.68
N ILE A 297 -11.28 2.36 7.26
CA ILE A 297 -11.63 2.66 5.87
C ILE A 297 -11.25 4.09 5.49
N LEU A 298 -11.49 5.05 6.37
CA LEU A 298 -11.07 6.44 6.13
C LEU A 298 -9.54 6.55 6.03
N ALA A 299 -8.80 5.75 6.78
CA ALA A 299 -7.35 5.65 6.61
C ALA A 299 -6.96 5.10 5.23
N LEU A 300 -7.68 4.10 4.70
CA LEU A 300 -7.48 3.63 3.33
C LEU A 300 -7.79 4.73 2.31
N PHE A 301 -8.87 5.48 2.48
CA PHE A 301 -9.18 6.61 1.59
C PHE A 301 -8.09 7.70 1.63
N GLY A 302 -7.62 8.07 2.82
CA GLY A 302 -6.51 9.01 2.99
C GLY A 302 -5.24 8.52 2.29
N GLY A 303 -4.90 7.24 2.46
CA GLY A 303 -3.79 6.59 1.77
C GLY A 303 -3.95 6.58 0.24
N ALA A 304 -5.15 6.28 -0.26
CA ALA A 304 -5.44 6.28 -1.70
C ALA A 304 -5.28 7.68 -2.31
N ILE A 305 -5.75 8.72 -1.63
CA ILE A 305 -5.59 10.11 -2.09
C ILE A 305 -4.10 10.50 -2.11
N SER A 306 -3.33 10.11 -1.10
CA SER A 306 -1.87 10.30 -1.12
C SER A 306 -1.23 9.61 -2.33
N LEU A 307 -1.59 8.34 -2.58
CA LEU A 307 -1.08 7.54 -3.68
C LEU A 307 -1.41 8.15 -5.05
N THR A 308 -2.67 8.52 -5.28
CA THR A 308 -3.13 9.17 -6.53
C THR A 308 -2.46 10.51 -6.80
N ARG A 309 -2.04 11.24 -5.76
CA ARG A 309 -1.26 12.48 -5.94
C ARG A 309 0.17 12.18 -6.38
N ARG A 310 0.81 11.15 -5.80
CA ARG A 310 2.23 10.83 -6.03
C ARG A 310 2.50 10.11 -7.34
N ILE A 311 1.64 9.18 -7.76
CA ILE A 311 1.87 8.39 -8.98
C ILE A 311 2.07 9.30 -10.22
N PRO A 312 1.21 10.32 -10.48
CA PRO A 312 1.41 11.23 -11.61
C PRO A 312 2.72 12.03 -11.55
N GLU A 313 3.19 12.37 -10.34
CA GLU A 313 4.48 13.06 -10.17
C GLU A 313 5.63 12.16 -10.64
N TYR A 314 5.62 10.89 -10.25
CA TYR A 314 6.62 9.92 -10.69
C TYR A 314 6.52 9.60 -12.17
N GLN A 315 5.30 9.53 -12.73
CA GLN A 315 5.09 9.41 -14.17
C GLN A 315 5.76 10.55 -14.94
N LYS A 316 5.57 11.79 -14.47
CA LYS A 316 6.18 12.97 -15.07
C LYS A 316 7.70 12.92 -14.99
N GLN A 317 8.26 12.54 -13.83
CA GLN A 317 9.71 12.43 -13.61
C GLN A 317 10.38 11.30 -14.41
N ALA A 318 9.64 10.22 -14.70
CA ALA A 318 10.13 9.09 -15.49
C ALA A 318 9.96 9.29 -17.01
N TYR A 319 9.37 10.41 -17.45
CA TYR A 319 9.16 10.68 -18.86
C TYR A 319 10.51 10.88 -19.58
N PRO A 320 10.74 10.27 -20.76
CA PRO A 320 12.05 10.37 -21.44
C PRO A 320 12.51 11.80 -21.70
N LYS A 321 11.58 12.71 -22.02
CA LYS A 321 11.84 14.13 -22.27
C LYS A 321 11.70 15.01 -21.02
N TYR A 322 11.66 14.41 -19.83
CA TYR A 322 11.64 15.19 -18.60
C TYR A 322 12.92 16.00 -18.48
N ILE A 323 12.78 17.32 -18.51
CA ILE A 323 13.86 18.27 -18.23
C ILE A 323 13.81 18.52 -16.71
N GLN A 324 14.92 18.27 -16.03
CA GLN A 324 15.04 18.55 -14.61
C GLN A 324 15.13 20.07 -14.42
N ILE A 325 14.06 20.67 -13.89
CA ILE A 325 13.98 22.12 -13.64
C ILE A 325 14.46 22.46 -12.21
N ASP A 326 14.34 21.50 -11.28
CA ASP A 326 14.63 21.69 -9.85
C ASP A 326 15.47 20.49 -9.35
N GLU A 327 16.50 20.76 -8.54
CA GLU A 327 17.31 19.73 -7.87
C GLU A 327 16.46 18.79 -7.01
N LYS A 328 15.34 19.29 -6.46
CA LYS A 328 14.42 18.49 -5.63
C LYS A 328 13.63 17.45 -6.40
N ARG A 329 13.61 17.50 -7.74
CA ARG A 329 12.82 16.59 -8.59
C ARG A 329 13.71 16.00 -9.68
N PRO A 330 14.63 15.09 -9.34
CA PRO A 330 15.52 14.47 -10.32
C PRO A 330 14.73 13.64 -11.33
N LYS A 331 15.27 13.51 -12.53
CA LYS A 331 14.76 12.57 -13.54
C LYS A 331 14.88 11.15 -12.96
N LEU A 332 13.75 10.44 -12.88
CA LEU A 332 13.73 9.09 -12.32
C LEU A 332 14.17 8.08 -13.36
N GLN A 333 15.19 7.30 -13.02
CA GLN A 333 15.52 6.10 -13.78
C GLN A 333 14.47 5.00 -13.56
N PRO A 334 14.30 4.02 -14.48
CA PRO A 334 13.29 2.98 -14.35
C PRO A 334 13.41 2.13 -13.07
N ASN A 335 14.62 1.86 -12.61
CA ASN A 335 14.91 1.15 -11.35
C ASN A 335 14.41 1.95 -10.13
N GLN A 336 14.70 3.25 -10.09
CA GLN A 336 14.26 4.16 -9.03
C GLN A 336 12.73 4.31 -9.04
N LEU A 337 12.13 4.49 -10.22
CA LEU A 337 10.67 4.58 -10.37
C LEU A 337 9.99 3.36 -9.73
N ARG A 338 10.52 2.16 -9.99
CA ARG A 338 10.01 0.93 -9.38
C ARG A 338 10.09 1.02 -7.85
N GLU A 339 11.24 1.36 -7.28
CA GLU A 339 11.39 1.47 -5.82
C GLU A 339 10.38 2.46 -5.22
N TYR A 340 10.21 3.63 -5.85
CA TYR A 340 9.22 4.62 -5.41
C TYR A 340 7.78 4.09 -5.49
N LEU A 341 7.40 3.39 -6.57
CA LEU A 341 6.07 2.80 -6.68
C LEU A 341 5.84 1.71 -5.63
N VAL A 342 6.83 0.84 -5.39
CA VAL A 342 6.76 -0.18 -4.32
C VAL A 342 6.57 0.49 -2.97
N PHE A 343 7.35 1.53 -2.69
CA PHE A 343 7.25 2.26 -1.43
C PHE A 343 5.85 2.84 -1.22
N GLN A 344 5.25 3.45 -2.25
CA GLN A 344 3.88 3.97 -2.17
C GLN A 344 2.82 2.88 -1.99
N ILE A 345 3.00 1.70 -2.58
CA ILE A 345 2.10 0.56 -2.37
C ILE A 345 2.19 0.09 -0.91
N VAL A 346 3.41 -0.08 -0.39
CA VAL A 346 3.63 -0.45 1.03
C VAL A 346 3.03 0.59 1.96
N GLN A 347 3.18 1.87 1.63
CA GLN A 347 2.55 2.96 2.37
C GLN A 347 1.03 2.80 2.44
N PHE A 348 0.40 2.60 1.28
CA PHE A 348 -1.04 2.44 1.21
C PHE A 348 -1.52 1.21 2.01
N ILE A 349 -0.82 0.09 1.94
CA ILE A 349 -1.12 -1.12 2.74
C ILE A 349 -0.94 -0.88 4.24
N SER A 350 0.04 -0.04 4.61
CA SER A 350 0.38 0.23 6.01
C SER A 350 -0.56 1.24 6.68
N ALA A 351 -1.25 2.09 5.89
CA ALA A 351 -2.14 3.14 6.39
C ALA A 351 -3.18 2.65 7.43
N PRO A 352 -3.92 1.55 7.21
CA PRO A 352 -4.79 0.92 8.21
C PRO A 352 -4.13 0.67 9.56
N PHE A 353 -2.93 0.10 9.55
CA PHE A 353 -2.22 -0.29 10.77
C PHE A 353 -1.70 0.93 11.52
N ILE A 354 -1.16 1.92 10.79
CA ILE A 354 -0.76 3.21 11.35
C ILE A 354 -1.96 3.91 12.00
N ALA A 355 -3.11 3.90 11.33
CA ALA A 355 -4.33 4.47 11.87
C ALA A 355 -4.76 3.75 13.15
N VAL A 356 -4.80 2.41 13.17
CA VAL A 356 -5.13 1.64 14.38
C VAL A 356 -4.21 2.06 15.54
N VAL A 357 -2.90 2.18 15.33
CA VAL A 357 -1.99 2.66 16.37
C VAL A 357 -2.34 4.08 16.82
N ALA A 358 -2.58 4.99 15.87
CA ALA A 358 -2.96 6.38 16.17
C ALA A 358 -4.26 6.47 16.98
N TYR A 359 -5.26 5.64 16.67
CA TYR A 359 -6.52 5.56 17.41
C TYR A 359 -6.32 5.20 18.89
N TYR A 360 -5.38 4.30 19.17
CA TYR A 360 -5.05 3.89 20.54
C TYR A 360 -4.20 4.91 21.29
N LEU A 361 -3.38 5.68 20.58
CA LEU A 361 -2.55 6.72 21.19
C LEU A 361 -3.35 7.99 21.50
N VAL A 362 -4.25 8.40 20.61
CA VAL A 362 -5.00 9.65 20.73
C VAL A 362 -6.31 9.45 21.48
N VAL A 363 -6.97 8.30 21.32
CA VAL A 363 -8.28 8.00 21.94
C VAL A 363 -9.29 9.12 21.64
N PRO A 364 -9.80 9.20 20.39
CA PRO A 364 -10.64 10.31 19.98
C PRO A 364 -11.92 10.41 20.82
N GLU A 365 -12.24 11.62 21.26
CA GLU A 365 -13.41 11.94 22.10
C GLU A 365 -14.68 12.14 21.27
N SER A 366 -14.57 12.43 19.97
CA SER A 366 -15.75 12.67 19.14
C SER A 366 -15.57 12.16 17.72
N THR A 367 -16.66 11.69 17.11
CA THR A 367 -16.66 11.09 15.76
C THR A 367 -15.96 11.96 14.73
N VAL A 368 -16.06 13.29 14.85
CA VAL A 368 -15.37 14.23 13.96
C VAL A 368 -13.85 14.13 14.10
N VAL A 369 -13.35 14.03 15.33
CA VAL A 369 -11.92 13.86 15.63
C VAL A 369 -11.44 12.51 15.12
N SER A 370 -12.19 11.42 15.31
CA SER A 370 -11.86 10.09 14.78
C SER A 370 -11.87 10.03 13.26
N VAL A 371 -12.88 10.60 12.60
CA VAL A 371 -12.92 10.71 11.14
C VAL A 371 -11.69 11.46 10.62
N THR A 372 -11.39 12.62 11.22
CA THR A 372 -10.24 13.44 10.85
C THR A 372 -8.93 12.71 11.10
N LEU A 373 -8.78 12.06 12.27
CA LEU A 373 -7.59 11.32 12.65
C LEU A 373 -7.34 10.11 11.75
N GLY A 374 -8.38 9.32 11.46
CA GLY A 374 -8.28 8.14 10.59
C GLY A 374 -7.86 8.54 9.18
N PHE A 375 -8.54 9.54 8.61
CA PHE A 375 -8.18 10.10 7.31
C PHE A 375 -6.75 10.66 7.30
N ALA A 376 -6.39 11.49 8.28
CA ALA A 376 -5.07 12.12 8.38
C ALA A 376 -3.96 11.09 8.57
N ALA A 377 -4.17 10.05 9.38
CA ALA A 377 -3.22 8.95 9.55
C ALA A 377 -2.99 8.20 8.23
N GLY A 378 -4.07 7.96 7.48
CA GLY A 378 -4.00 7.42 6.13
C GLY A 378 -3.20 8.29 5.17
N PHE A 379 -3.52 9.58 5.11
CA PHE A 379 -2.88 10.55 4.21
C PHE A 379 -1.40 10.80 4.57
N ALA A 380 -1.08 10.88 5.85
CA ALA A 380 0.27 11.14 6.37
C ALA A 380 1.14 9.87 6.46
N SER A 381 0.63 8.70 6.09
CA SER A 381 1.34 7.42 6.13
C SER A 381 2.71 7.47 5.44
N GLU A 382 2.87 8.26 4.35
CA GLU A 382 4.14 8.48 3.66
C GLU A 382 5.19 9.05 4.63
N THR A 383 4.80 10.14 5.30
CA THR A 383 5.68 10.91 6.18
C THR A 383 6.07 10.06 7.39
N ILE A 384 5.10 9.32 7.94
CA ILE A 384 5.32 8.42 9.08
C ILE A 384 6.30 7.30 8.71
N LEU A 385 6.14 6.66 7.56
CA LEU A 385 7.06 5.60 7.12
C LEU A 385 8.45 6.13 6.79
N LEU A 386 8.56 7.33 6.21
CA LEU A 386 9.85 7.97 6.00
C LEU A 386 10.55 8.30 7.33
N MET A 387 9.80 8.75 8.35
CA MET A 387 10.34 8.95 9.69
C MET A 387 10.81 7.63 10.32
N ILE A 388 10.02 6.56 10.22
CA ILE A 388 10.40 5.23 10.73
C ILE A 388 11.65 4.73 10.02
N ARG A 389 11.73 4.84 8.69
CA ARG A 389 12.91 4.47 7.90
C ARG A 389 14.14 5.27 8.36
N ALA A 390 14.00 6.59 8.51
CA ALA A 390 15.10 7.45 8.98
C ALA A 390 15.57 7.11 10.40
N VAL A 391 14.66 6.68 11.29
CA VAL A 391 15.02 6.21 12.62
C VAL A 391 15.71 4.83 12.54
N MET A 392 15.17 3.90 11.75
CA MET A 392 15.75 2.58 11.55
C MET A 392 17.16 2.64 10.93
N ASP A 393 17.38 3.54 9.97
CA ASP A 393 18.69 3.78 9.37
C ASP A 393 19.71 4.29 10.41
N LYS A 394 19.26 5.10 11.38
CA LYS A 394 20.11 5.55 12.50
C LYS A 394 20.38 4.44 13.52
N LEU A 395 19.42 3.56 13.76
CA LEU A 395 19.54 2.45 14.71
C LEU A 395 20.34 1.28 14.15
N ASN A 396 20.37 1.13 12.82
CA ASN A 396 21.16 0.12 12.14
C ASN A 396 22.16 0.79 11.19
N PRO A 397 23.20 1.48 11.72
CA PRO A 397 24.21 2.15 10.91
C PRO A 397 25.00 1.21 9.98
N SER A 398 24.77 -0.10 10.07
CA SER A 398 25.50 -1.16 9.38
C SER A 398 25.03 -1.44 7.94
N THR A 399 23.88 -0.93 7.49
CA THR A 399 23.31 -1.30 6.17
C THR A 399 23.03 -0.13 5.23
N THR A 400 23.05 1.10 5.73
CA THR A 400 22.95 2.32 4.90
C THR A 400 24.34 2.94 4.71
N ARG A 401 25.33 2.11 4.36
CA ARG A 401 26.25 2.56 3.32
C ARG A 401 25.40 2.59 2.06
N SER A 402 24.72 3.71 1.80
CA SER A 402 24.68 4.17 0.42
C SER A 402 26.12 4.02 -0.02
N THR A 403 26.39 3.09 -0.92
CA THR A 403 27.68 2.97 -1.58
C THR A 403 27.84 4.25 -2.39
N GLN A 404 28.12 5.35 -1.69
CA GLN A 404 28.82 6.49 -2.22
C GLN A 404 30.22 5.96 -2.45
N PHE A 405 30.33 5.23 -3.55
CA PHE A 405 31.60 4.82 -4.06
C PHE A 405 32.45 6.07 -4.27
N GLY A 406 33.73 5.98 -3.93
CA GLY A 406 34.69 6.98 -4.34
C GLY A 406 35.15 6.73 -5.78
N SER A 407 36.07 7.55 -6.23
CA SER A 407 36.86 7.28 -7.43
C SER A 407 38.34 7.30 -7.09
N ILE A 408 39.12 6.52 -7.81
CA ILE A 408 40.58 6.60 -7.78
C ILE A 408 40.99 7.21 -9.12
N SER A 409 41.75 8.29 -9.08
CA SER A 409 42.39 8.85 -10.27
C SER A 409 43.90 8.89 -10.05
N GLY A 410 44.67 8.87 -11.13
CA GLY A 410 46.12 8.92 -10.97
C GLY A 410 46.89 9.08 -12.25
N TYR A 411 48.21 9.13 -12.09
CA TYR A 411 49.19 9.30 -13.15
C TYR A 411 50.28 8.24 -13.02
N ILE A 412 50.70 7.66 -14.14
CA ILE A 412 51.72 6.61 -14.19
C ILE A 412 52.89 7.10 -15.05
N GLU A 413 54.09 7.13 -14.45
CA GLU A 413 55.34 7.47 -15.14
C GLU A 413 56.39 6.37 -15.03
N HIS A 414 57.26 6.28 -16.05
CA HIS A 414 58.47 5.47 -16.04
C HIS A 414 59.62 6.32 -16.60
N ASN A 415 60.70 6.49 -15.83
CA ASN A 415 61.83 7.36 -16.18
C ASN A 415 61.44 8.80 -16.58
N GLY A 416 60.41 9.34 -15.93
CA GLY A 416 59.90 10.70 -16.20
C GLY A 416 59.08 10.84 -17.49
N GLN A 417 58.73 9.73 -18.14
CA GLN A 417 57.79 9.73 -19.27
C GLN A 417 56.46 9.04 -18.91
N PRO A 418 55.32 9.53 -19.45
CA PRO A 418 54.02 8.92 -19.23
C PRO A 418 53.95 7.50 -19.79
N VAL A 419 53.29 6.61 -19.07
CA VAL A 419 53.12 5.21 -19.48
C VAL A 419 51.70 4.99 -20.01
N LYS A 420 51.59 4.77 -21.31
CA LYS A 420 50.33 4.46 -22.01
C LYS A 420 49.94 2.98 -21.85
N ASP A 421 48.64 2.71 -21.84
CA ASP A 421 48.06 1.35 -21.90
C ASP A 421 48.45 0.42 -20.72
N ALA A 422 48.92 0.98 -19.59
CA ALA A 422 49.11 0.22 -18.37
C ALA A 422 47.75 -0.23 -17.83
N ASN A 423 47.63 -1.48 -17.41
CA ASN A 423 46.40 -2.03 -16.84
C ASN A 423 46.41 -1.87 -15.32
N ILE A 424 45.44 -1.14 -14.78
CA ILE A 424 45.28 -0.87 -13.35
C ILE A 424 44.03 -1.61 -12.87
N ARG A 425 44.17 -2.47 -11.85
CA ARG A 425 43.03 -3.15 -11.22
C ARG A 425 43.08 -3.08 -9.71
N VAL A 426 41.92 -3.05 -9.07
CA VAL A 426 41.80 -3.13 -7.62
C VAL A 426 41.82 -4.61 -7.19
N ILE A 427 42.82 -5.02 -6.41
CA ILE A 427 42.95 -6.42 -5.96
C ILE A 427 41.74 -6.80 -5.08
N GLY A 428 41.14 -7.95 -5.36
CA GLY A 428 40.00 -8.48 -4.60
C GLY A 428 38.63 -7.94 -5.05
N GLN A 429 38.57 -7.06 -6.05
CA GLN A 429 37.31 -6.53 -6.61
C GLN A 429 37.22 -6.86 -8.10
N GLN A 430 36.17 -7.58 -8.52
CA GLN A 430 35.95 -7.87 -9.94
C GLN A 430 35.32 -6.66 -10.65
N GLY A 431 35.81 -6.33 -11.84
CA GLY A 431 35.26 -5.24 -12.67
C GLY A 431 35.74 -3.82 -12.33
N LEU A 432 36.60 -3.64 -11.32
CA LEU A 432 37.26 -2.36 -11.03
C LEU A 432 38.65 -2.32 -11.69
N GLU A 433 38.65 -2.10 -12.99
CA GLU A 433 39.85 -1.98 -13.81
C GLU A 433 39.79 -0.76 -14.74
N ALA A 434 40.95 -0.17 -15.03
CA ALA A 434 41.13 0.93 -15.96
C ALA A 434 42.44 0.77 -16.73
N LYS A 435 42.54 1.45 -17.88
CA LYS A 435 43.80 1.60 -18.61
C LYS A 435 44.27 3.03 -18.54
N SER A 436 45.57 3.25 -18.47
CA SER A 436 46.14 4.59 -18.61
C SER A 436 46.04 5.09 -20.06
N ASP A 437 45.75 6.37 -20.22
CA ASP A 437 45.68 7.05 -21.51
C ASP A 437 47.07 7.46 -22.05
N ASP A 438 47.10 8.19 -23.17
CA ASP A 438 48.33 8.70 -23.80
C ASP A 438 49.14 9.64 -22.90
N SER A 439 48.47 10.28 -21.94
CA SER A 439 49.13 11.12 -20.94
C SER A 439 49.61 10.32 -19.73
N GLY A 440 49.32 9.02 -19.64
CA GLY A 440 49.61 8.21 -18.45
C GLY A 440 48.58 8.37 -17.34
N ALA A 441 47.47 9.08 -17.57
CA ALA A 441 46.42 9.28 -16.59
C ALA A 441 45.39 8.13 -16.60
N PHE A 442 44.80 7.83 -15.46
CA PHE A 442 43.73 6.82 -15.33
C PHE A 442 42.67 7.23 -14.31
N VAL A 443 41.46 6.68 -14.44
CA VAL A 443 40.35 6.85 -13.50
C VAL A 443 39.59 5.54 -13.33
N ILE A 444 39.44 5.08 -12.08
CA ILE A 444 38.56 3.98 -11.67
C ILE A 444 37.39 4.58 -10.88
N ASN A 445 36.20 4.53 -11.47
CA ASN A 445 34.99 4.96 -10.80
C ASN A 445 34.38 3.84 -9.97
N SER A 446 33.47 4.20 -9.08
CA SER A 446 32.68 3.24 -8.30
C SER A 446 33.52 2.35 -7.37
N VAL A 447 34.60 2.89 -6.78
CA VAL A 447 35.44 2.17 -5.81
C VAL A 447 34.80 2.22 -4.42
N PRO A 448 34.55 1.08 -3.75
CA PRO A 448 34.01 1.09 -2.39
C PRO A 448 34.90 1.88 -1.43
N PRO A 449 34.35 2.61 -0.44
CA PRO A 449 35.19 3.26 0.56
C PRO A 449 35.92 2.21 1.41
N GLY A 450 37.21 2.44 1.68
CA GLY A 450 38.07 1.50 2.39
C GLY A 450 39.54 1.58 1.96
N GLU A 451 40.34 0.68 2.50
CA GLU A 451 41.73 0.48 2.07
C GLU A 451 41.76 -0.58 0.97
N HIS A 452 42.45 -0.26 -0.11
CA HIS A 452 42.55 -1.06 -1.32
C HIS A 452 43.99 -1.16 -1.78
N VAL A 453 44.31 -2.23 -2.50
CA VAL A 453 45.60 -2.39 -3.16
C VAL A 453 45.36 -2.31 -4.67
N LEU A 454 46.02 -1.37 -5.33
CA LEU A 454 46.07 -1.28 -6.78
C LEU A 454 47.17 -2.19 -7.30
N GLU A 455 46.87 -3.01 -8.30
CA GLU A 455 47.86 -3.74 -9.10
C GLU A 455 47.98 -3.06 -10.46
N ILE A 456 49.20 -2.66 -10.82
CA ILE A 456 49.54 -2.01 -12.08
C ILE A 456 50.38 -2.99 -12.88
N LYS A 457 49.87 -3.39 -14.06
CA LYS A 457 50.55 -4.27 -15.00
C LYS A 457 50.89 -3.52 -16.27
N HIS A 458 52.18 -3.50 -16.57
CA HIS A 458 52.72 -2.95 -17.82
C HIS A 458 53.77 -3.91 -18.39
N THR A 459 54.20 -3.69 -19.63
CA THR A 459 55.24 -4.52 -20.29
C THR A 459 56.57 -4.52 -19.54
N THR A 460 56.84 -3.45 -18.77
CA THR A 460 58.05 -3.27 -17.97
C THR A 460 58.02 -3.99 -16.62
N GLY A 461 56.85 -4.42 -16.14
CA GLY A 461 56.74 -5.09 -14.83
C GLY A 461 55.35 -5.00 -14.20
N THR A 462 55.23 -5.56 -12.99
CA THR A 462 54.04 -5.46 -12.14
C THR A 462 54.39 -4.75 -10.84
N GLN A 463 53.61 -3.74 -10.45
CA GLN A 463 53.78 -3.01 -9.20
C GLN A 463 52.46 -2.99 -8.42
N SER A 464 52.53 -2.88 -7.09
CA SER A 464 51.35 -2.73 -6.23
C SER A 464 51.43 -1.47 -5.39
N LYS A 465 50.28 -0.82 -5.15
CA LYS A 465 50.18 0.42 -4.37
C LYS A 465 48.94 0.45 -3.48
N ASP A 466 49.13 0.70 -2.19
CA ASP A 466 48.03 0.89 -1.25
C ASP A 466 47.37 2.27 -1.44
N VAL A 467 46.04 2.29 -1.46
CA VAL A 467 45.21 3.48 -1.62
C VAL A 467 44.02 3.40 -0.67
N ARG A 468 43.73 4.52 0.01
CA ARG A 468 42.56 4.66 0.88
C ARG A 468 41.53 5.54 0.22
N VAL A 469 40.34 4.99 -0.02
CA VAL A 469 39.22 5.68 -0.65
C VAL A 469 38.20 6.09 0.40
N ASN A 470 37.89 7.39 0.47
CA ASN A 470 36.81 7.90 1.30
C ASN A 470 35.49 7.93 0.51
N SER A 471 34.37 7.82 1.23
CA SER A 471 33.02 7.84 0.66
C SER A 471 32.77 9.12 -0.15
N GLY A 472 32.39 8.98 -1.43
CA GLY A 472 32.06 10.11 -2.32
C GLY A 472 33.22 11.03 -2.70
N GLN A 473 34.47 10.68 -2.39
CA GLN A 473 35.66 11.47 -2.74
C GLN A 473 36.47 10.84 -3.88
N ALA A 474 37.11 11.69 -4.67
CA ALA A 474 38.13 11.29 -5.63
C ALA A 474 39.51 11.25 -4.94
N THR A 475 40.16 10.09 -4.97
CA THR A 475 41.49 9.87 -4.39
C THR A 475 42.52 9.89 -5.51
N SER A 476 43.48 10.83 -5.45
CA SER A 476 44.54 10.93 -6.46
C SER A 476 45.80 10.17 -6.02
N CYS A 477 46.42 9.41 -6.93
CA CYS A 477 47.72 8.78 -6.70
C CYS A 477 48.70 8.95 -7.86
N HIS A 478 49.99 9.09 -7.54
CA HIS A 478 51.08 9.15 -8.51
C HIS A 478 51.94 7.89 -8.38
N ILE A 479 52.16 7.19 -9.49
CA ILE A 479 52.80 5.87 -9.54
C ILE A 479 54.03 5.95 -10.44
N LYS A 480 55.19 5.53 -9.92
CA LYS A 480 56.45 5.45 -10.66
C LYS A 480 56.83 3.98 -10.84
N LEU A 481 56.86 3.54 -12.10
CA LEU A 481 57.23 2.17 -12.49
C LEU A 481 58.73 1.97 -12.55
#